data_AF-A0A973PD66-F1
#
_entry.id   AF-A0A973PD66-F1
#
_cell.length_a   1.000
_cell.length_b   1.000
_cell.length_c   1.000
_cell.angle_alpha   90.00
_cell.angle_beta   90.00
_cell.angle_gamma   90.00
#
_symmetry.space_group_name_H-M   'P 1'
#
loop_
_entity.id
_entity.type
_entity.pdbx_description
1 polymer ?
#
loop_
_entity_poly.entity_id
_entity_poly.type
_entity_poly.pdbx_seq_one_letter_code
_entity_poly.pdbx_strand_id
1 'polypeptide(L)'
;MIRLLIHKTGGCVDGLTSAQVAVARTNDVPRRSSRSLGAIVRANVFTLFNLVIGVLWALIMIFGEWQDGLFGLVIVANALIGIVQELRAKRTLDKLAVINEAPVRVRRDGRDQEIEPRRVVQGDLVLLGPGDRLLVDGDVAESDGLEVDESLLTGEADPVHKNPGDQVLSGSFAVAGSGAFVATKVGTDAYAVRLAEEASTFHLARSELRDGVANFIKYITWLVIPIGALLIFSQIRNNSDFGTAITSAVAGIVTMIPEGLVLMTSIAFAVGVVRLGQRQCLVQELPAIEGLARVDVLCLDKTGTLTAGGMDLDEVIWLAEPADEALAALANVDPRPNATAQAIKQRYPSMPDGWSAVSTTPFSSARKYSGADFGPHGSWVLGAPDVLLSPGTPAYERAATIAATGTRVLVLCGADSPVALVTLRQRIRPDAHDTLKYFAKQGVTVKVISGDNPEAVSAIATGLEIPGGDRAVDARDLPDDVDKLGEVLDANTVFGRVTPQ
;
A
#
# COMPACT_ATOMS: atom_id res chain seq x y z
N MET A 1 7.62 35.43 -1.18
CA MET A 1 7.57 34.50 -0.03
C MET A 1 6.47 35.00 0.91
N ILE A 2 5.23 34.58 0.68
CA ILE A 2 4.09 35.02 1.51
C ILE A 2 4.20 34.23 2.81
N ARG A 3 4.67 34.86 3.88
CA ARG A 3 4.63 34.31 5.23
C ARG A 3 3.15 34.38 5.64
N LEU A 4 2.41 33.29 5.41
CA LEU A 4 1.02 33.16 5.84
C LEU A 4 1.01 33.31 7.38
N LEU A 5 0.52 34.47 7.84
CA LEU A 5 0.42 34.80 9.26
C LEU A 5 -0.63 33.87 9.86
N ILE A 6 -0.17 32.91 10.65
CA ILE A 6 -1.06 32.08 11.45
C ILE A 6 -1.46 32.90 12.68
N HIS A 7 -2.76 33.14 12.84
CA HIS A 7 -3.27 33.89 13.97
C HIS A 7 -3.14 33.07 15.26
N LYS A 8 -2.58 33.69 16.30
CA LYS A 8 -2.56 33.17 17.67
C LYS A 8 -3.66 33.86 18.46
N THR A 9 -4.59 33.06 18.98
CA THR A 9 -5.65 33.54 19.88
C THR A 9 -5.70 32.60 21.10
N GLY A 10 -5.42 33.11 22.30
CA GLY A 10 -5.55 32.32 23.54
C GLY A 10 -4.55 31.16 23.74
N GLY A 11 -3.41 31.15 23.04
CA GLY A 11 -2.35 30.13 23.21
C GLY A 11 -2.40 28.99 22.19
N CYS A 12 -3.52 28.79 21.49
CA CYS A 12 -3.63 27.87 20.35
C CYS A 12 -3.46 28.62 19.02
N VAL A 13 -2.98 27.89 18.02
CA VAL A 13 -2.75 28.39 16.66
C VAL A 13 -3.97 28.07 15.79
N ASP A 14 -4.66 29.07 15.24
CA ASP A 14 -5.97 28.89 14.58
C ASP A 14 -5.90 28.29 13.16
N GLY A 15 -4.70 28.14 12.61
CA GLY A 15 -4.46 27.60 11.26
C GLY A 15 -4.79 28.58 10.13
N LEU A 16 -4.91 28.06 8.91
CA LEU A 16 -5.20 28.87 7.71
C LEU A 16 -6.69 29.19 7.58
N THR A 17 -6.98 30.36 7.01
CA THR A 17 -8.34 30.72 6.60
C THR A 17 -8.70 30.13 5.24
N SER A 18 -10.00 29.92 4.99
CA SER A 18 -10.50 29.44 3.69
C SER A 18 -10.02 30.28 2.49
N ALA A 19 -9.86 31.60 2.67
CA ALA A 19 -9.32 32.50 1.64
C ALA A 19 -7.83 32.26 1.35
N GLN A 20 -7.03 31.96 2.38
CA GLN A 20 -5.61 31.65 2.24
C GLN A 20 -5.39 30.29 1.57
N VAL A 21 -6.23 29.30 1.89
CA VAL A 21 -6.17 27.96 1.28
C VAL A 21 -6.36 28.03 -0.24
N ALA A 22 -7.25 28.89 -0.73
CA ALA A 22 -7.54 29.02 -2.16
C ALA A 22 -6.36 29.48 -3.02
N VAL A 23 -5.38 30.17 -2.42
CA VAL A 23 -4.19 30.72 -3.12
C VAL A 23 -2.92 29.95 -2.80
N ALA A 24 -2.97 29.01 -1.84
CA ALA A 24 -1.83 28.25 -1.39
C ALA A 24 -1.50 27.09 -2.33
N ARG A 25 -0.22 26.72 -2.39
CA ARG A 25 0.24 25.57 -3.20
C ARG A 25 -0.26 24.28 -2.57
N THR A 26 -0.90 23.43 -3.38
CA THR A 26 -1.45 22.14 -2.95
C THR A 26 -0.39 21.03 -2.93
N ASN A 27 -0.64 20.01 -2.13
CA ASN A 27 0.09 18.75 -2.09
C ASN A 27 -0.24 17.88 -3.32
N ASP A 28 0.18 18.34 -4.49
CA ASP A 28 0.01 17.58 -5.74
C ASP A 28 1.25 16.73 -6.01
N VAL A 29 1.11 15.43 -5.78
CA VAL A 29 2.09 14.41 -6.19
C VAL A 29 1.55 13.79 -7.48
N PRO A 30 2.24 13.94 -8.63
CA PRO A 30 1.77 13.40 -9.90
C PRO A 30 1.57 11.89 -9.78
N ARG A 31 0.31 11.43 -9.88
CA ARG A 31 0.04 10.00 -10.04
C ARG A 31 0.56 9.62 -11.42
N ARG A 32 1.67 8.88 -11.48
CA ARG A 32 2.04 8.12 -12.68
C ARG A 32 1.12 6.90 -12.84
N SER A 33 -0.19 7.11 -12.75
CA SER A 33 -1.19 6.08 -13.02
C SER A 33 -1.57 6.17 -14.49
N SER A 34 -1.24 5.14 -15.25
CA SER A 34 -1.58 4.87 -16.66
C SER A 34 -0.77 5.58 -17.76
N ARG A 35 -0.70 4.90 -18.91
CA ARG A 35 -0.09 5.39 -20.16
C ARG A 35 -0.77 6.67 -20.61
N SER A 36 0.01 7.62 -21.14
CA SER A 36 -0.53 8.86 -21.71
C SER A 36 -1.39 8.60 -22.96
N LEU A 37 -2.29 9.53 -23.30
CA LEU A 37 -3.09 9.45 -24.53
C LEU A 37 -2.21 9.24 -25.77
N GLY A 38 -1.10 9.96 -25.88
CA GLY A 38 -0.14 9.80 -26.97
C GLY A 38 0.52 8.42 -26.98
N ALA A 39 0.84 7.87 -25.81
CA ALA A 39 1.38 6.52 -25.70
C ALA A 39 0.37 5.45 -26.12
N ILE A 40 -0.90 5.62 -25.79
CA ILE A 40 -2.02 4.73 -26.18
C ILE A 40 -2.20 4.75 -27.70
N VAL A 41 -2.28 5.94 -28.30
CA VAL A 41 -2.41 6.08 -29.77
C VAL A 41 -1.21 5.44 -30.47
N ARG A 42 0.01 5.75 -30.03
CA ARG A 42 1.22 5.18 -30.63
C ARG A 42 1.25 3.66 -30.55
N ALA A 43 0.81 3.08 -29.43
CA ALA A 43 0.81 1.64 -29.23
C ALA A 43 -0.17 0.88 -30.13
N ASN A 44 -1.34 1.48 -30.41
CA ASN A 44 -2.36 0.87 -31.25
C ASN A 44 -2.14 1.13 -32.74
N VAL A 45 -1.47 2.24 -33.10
CA VAL A 45 -1.20 2.61 -34.50
C VAL A 45 0.09 1.98 -35.01
N PHE A 46 1.20 2.08 -34.26
CA PHE A 46 2.52 1.63 -34.70
C PHE A 46 2.81 0.21 -34.22
N THR A 47 2.09 -0.76 -34.78
CA THR A 47 2.32 -2.19 -34.54
C THR A 47 3.00 -2.83 -35.76
N LEU A 48 3.79 -3.88 -35.54
CA LEU A 48 4.37 -4.68 -36.64
C LEU A 48 3.25 -5.22 -37.56
N PHE A 49 2.10 -5.54 -36.98
CA PHE A 49 0.90 -5.96 -37.69
C PHE A 49 0.37 -4.87 -38.64
N ASN A 50 0.15 -3.64 -38.14
CA ASN A 50 -0.32 -2.53 -38.98
C ASN A 50 0.71 -2.15 -40.04
N LEU A 51 2.00 -2.33 -39.76
CA LEU A 51 3.06 -2.15 -40.77
C LEU A 51 2.91 -3.15 -41.92
N VAL A 52 2.72 -4.43 -41.63
CA VAL A 52 2.53 -5.47 -42.66
C VAL A 52 1.29 -5.18 -43.51
N ILE A 53 0.13 -4.95 -42.88
CA ILE A 53 -1.11 -4.65 -43.62
C ILE A 53 -0.98 -3.33 -44.39
N GLY A 54 -0.31 -2.33 -43.82
CA GLY A 54 -0.04 -1.06 -44.49
C GLY A 54 0.83 -1.22 -45.74
N VAL A 55 1.84 -2.10 -45.71
CA VAL A 55 2.66 -2.44 -46.87
C VAL A 55 1.83 -3.18 -47.93
N LEU A 56 1.03 -4.17 -47.54
CA LEU A 56 0.15 -4.90 -48.46
C LEU A 56 -0.89 -3.99 -49.11
N TRP A 57 -1.46 -3.07 -48.33
CA TRP A 57 -2.38 -2.05 -48.81
C TRP A 57 -1.72 -1.12 -49.83
N ALA A 58 -0.50 -0.65 -49.54
CA ALA A 58 0.28 0.16 -50.47
C ALA A 58 0.55 -0.59 -51.79
N LEU A 59 0.84 -1.90 -51.74
CA LEU A 59 1.01 -2.72 -52.95
C LEU A 59 -0.28 -2.78 -53.78
N ILE A 60 -1.45 -2.95 -53.16
CA ILE A 60 -2.74 -2.92 -53.88
C ILE A 60 -3.00 -1.53 -54.49
N MET A 61 -2.71 -0.45 -53.77
CA MET A 61 -2.89 0.90 -54.31
C MET A 61 -1.98 1.22 -55.51
N ILE A 62 -0.83 0.54 -55.61
CA ILE A 62 0.11 0.70 -56.73
C ILE A 62 -0.26 -0.19 -57.92
N PHE A 63 -0.65 -1.44 -57.66
CA PHE A 63 -0.76 -2.49 -58.70
C PHE A 63 -2.19 -2.99 -58.97
N GLY A 64 -3.15 -2.67 -58.11
CA GLY A 64 -4.52 -3.16 -58.17
C GLY A 64 -5.55 -2.06 -58.33
N GLU A 65 -6.82 -2.46 -58.24
CA GLU A 65 -7.93 -1.52 -58.25
C GLU A 65 -8.12 -0.90 -56.85
N TRP A 66 -8.52 0.36 -56.81
CA TRP A 66 -8.79 1.07 -55.54
C TRP A 66 -9.87 0.37 -54.70
N GLN A 67 -10.74 -0.41 -55.33
CA GLN A 67 -11.78 -1.22 -54.69
C GLN A 67 -11.18 -2.36 -53.86
N ASP A 68 -10.14 -3.03 -54.38
CA ASP A 68 -9.39 -4.06 -53.66
C ASP A 68 -8.64 -3.46 -52.47
N GLY A 69 -8.34 -2.17 -52.49
CA GLY A 69 -7.71 -1.45 -51.38
C GLY A 69 -8.63 -1.18 -50.20
N LEU A 70 -9.93 -1.51 -50.29
CA LEU A 70 -10.91 -1.18 -49.24
C LEU A 70 -10.63 -1.91 -47.92
N PHE A 71 -9.94 -3.05 -47.93
CA PHE A 71 -9.53 -3.72 -46.68
C PHE A 71 -8.58 -2.87 -45.84
N GLY A 72 -7.89 -1.87 -46.41
CA GLY A 72 -7.08 -0.92 -45.63
C GLY A 72 -7.89 -0.15 -44.58
N LEU A 73 -9.22 -0.04 -44.76
CA LEU A 73 -10.14 0.53 -43.78
C LEU A 73 -10.17 -0.29 -42.48
N VAL A 74 -9.83 -1.58 -42.54
CA VAL A 74 -9.68 -2.47 -41.38
C VAL A 74 -8.53 -2.02 -40.48
N ILE A 75 -7.43 -1.49 -41.03
CA ILE A 75 -6.32 -0.93 -40.23
C ILE A 75 -6.85 0.23 -39.36
N VAL A 76 -7.59 1.14 -39.99
CA VAL A 76 -8.15 2.32 -39.33
C VAL A 76 -9.19 1.90 -38.29
N ALA A 77 -10.08 0.98 -38.66
CA ALA A 77 -11.10 0.45 -37.75
C ALA A 77 -10.48 -0.23 -36.54
N ASN A 78 -9.49 -1.12 -36.72
CA ASN A 78 -8.83 -1.84 -35.64
C ASN A 78 -8.06 -0.89 -34.72
N ALA A 79 -7.31 0.07 -35.28
CA ALA A 79 -6.61 1.09 -34.50
C ALA A 79 -7.59 1.96 -33.70
N LEU A 80 -8.69 2.40 -34.32
CA LEU A 80 -9.73 3.19 -33.65
C LEU A 80 -10.40 2.40 -32.53
N ILE A 81 -10.80 1.15 -32.80
CA ILE A 81 -11.40 0.26 -31.81
C ILE A 81 -10.45 0.06 -30.63
N GLY A 82 -9.17 -0.25 -30.87
CA GLY A 82 -8.15 -0.41 -29.83
C GLY A 82 -7.99 0.84 -28.98
N ILE A 83 -7.84 2.02 -29.61
CA ILE A 83 -7.73 3.31 -28.91
C ILE A 83 -8.98 3.58 -28.06
N VAL A 84 -10.18 3.46 -28.64
CA VAL A 84 -11.44 3.73 -27.91
C VAL A 84 -11.60 2.78 -26.73
N GLN A 85 -11.27 1.50 -26.89
CA GLN A 85 -11.36 0.50 -25.83
C GLN A 85 -10.36 0.77 -24.69
N GLU A 86 -9.09 1.05 -25.02
CA GLU A 86 -8.06 1.36 -24.02
C GLU A 86 -8.39 2.66 -23.27
N LEU A 87 -8.93 3.67 -23.96
CA LEU A 87 -9.41 4.91 -23.33
C LEU A 87 -10.62 4.69 -22.40
N ARG A 88 -11.57 3.83 -22.77
CA ARG A 88 -12.72 3.48 -21.90
C ARG A 88 -12.27 2.72 -20.66
N ALA A 89 -11.34 1.77 -20.80
CA ALA A 89 -10.76 1.04 -19.68
C ALA A 89 -10.03 2.00 -18.72
N LYS A 90 -9.15 2.86 -19.26
CA LYS A 90 -8.44 3.90 -18.50
C LYS A 90 -9.39 4.80 -17.73
N ARG A 91 -10.46 5.33 -18.35
CA ARG A 91 -11.44 6.19 -17.67
C ARG A 91 -12.15 5.50 -16.51
N THR A 92 -12.45 4.20 -16.65
CA THR A 92 -13.06 3.42 -15.58
C THR A 92 -12.08 3.23 -14.41
N LEU A 93 -10.82 2.96 -14.72
CA LEU A 93 -9.74 2.84 -13.73
C LEU A 93 -9.46 4.15 -13.00
N ASP A 94 -9.34 5.25 -13.73
CA ASP A 94 -9.08 6.57 -13.15
C ASP A 94 -10.16 6.94 -12.12
N LYS A 95 -11.43 6.54 -12.36
CA LYS A 95 -12.52 6.74 -11.40
C LYS A 95 -12.41 5.87 -10.14
N LEU A 96 -11.94 4.63 -10.29
CA LEU A 96 -11.76 3.69 -9.17
C LEU A 96 -10.55 4.06 -8.32
N ALA A 97 -9.48 4.59 -8.92
CA ALA A 97 -8.25 4.98 -8.23
C ALA A 97 -8.42 6.17 -7.27
N VAL A 98 -9.52 6.93 -7.35
CA VAL A 98 -9.78 8.07 -6.45
C VAL A 98 -10.24 7.61 -5.05
N ILE A 99 -10.55 6.32 -4.91
CA ILE A 99 -11.10 5.74 -3.68
C ILE A 99 -9.93 5.15 -2.88
N ASN A 100 -9.73 5.63 -1.64
CA ASN A 100 -8.78 5.17 -0.61
C ASN A 100 -7.45 5.91 -0.49
N GLU A 101 -7.50 7.16 -0.01
CA GLU A 101 -6.38 7.75 0.73
C GLU A 101 -6.88 8.05 2.16
N ALA A 102 -6.08 7.71 3.18
CA ALA A 102 -6.44 7.98 4.58
C ALA A 102 -6.55 9.50 4.80
N PRO A 103 -7.61 10.00 5.48
CA PRO A 103 -7.79 11.42 5.69
C PRO A 103 -6.68 12.00 6.59
N VAL A 104 -6.33 13.26 6.34
CA VAL A 104 -5.42 14.07 7.15
C VAL A 104 -6.24 15.05 7.98
N ARG A 105 -5.90 15.20 9.26
CA ARG A 105 -6.52 16.22 10.12
C ARG A 105 -5.73 17.52 10.04
N VAL A 106 -6.42 18.60 9.69
CA VAL A 106 -5.88 19.95 9.69
C VAL A 106 -6.77 20.87 10.51
N ARG A 107 -6.17 21.90 11.11
CA ARG A 107 -6.91 23.00 11.73
C ARG A 107 -6.99 24.18 10.76
N ARG A 108 -8.20 24.58 10.41
CA ARG A 108 -8.48 25.73 9.53
C ARG A 108 -9.61 26.55 10.12
N ASP A 109 -9.52 27.87 10.04
CA ASP A 109 -10.50 28.79 10.64
C ASP A 109 -10.81 28.45 12.13
N GLY A 110 -9.79 28.00 12.89
CA GLY A 110 -9.91 27.59 14.29
C GLY A 110 -10.65 26.26 14.54
N ARG A 111 -10.96 25.48 13.50
CA ARG A 111 -11.67 24.20 13.61
C ARG A 111 -10.87 23.04 13.04
N ASP A 112 -10.91 21.92 13.74
CA ASP A 112 -10.31 20.66 13.30
C ASP A 112 -11.19 20.02 12.22
N GLN A 113 -10.60 19.70 11.07
CA GLN A 113 -11.29 19.11 9.93
C GLN A 113 -10.46 18.00 9.29
N GLU A 114 -11.13 16.93 8.88
CA GLU A 114 -10.54 15.86 8.08
C GLU A 114 -10.62 16.20 6.60
N ILE A 115 -9.47 16.18 5.92
CA ILE A 115 -9.34 16.47 4.49
C ILE A 115 -8.57 15.35 3.79
N GLU A 116 -8.79 15.22 2.48
CA GLU A 116 -7.97 14.34 1.65
C GLU A 116 -6.52 14.83 1.61
N PRO A 117 -5.50 13.94 1.61
CA PRO A 117 -4.08 14.31 1.56
C PRO A 117 -3.71 15.33 0.48
N ARG A 118 -4.37 15.25 -0.68
CA ARG A 118 -4.18 16.14 -1.84
C ARG A 118 -4.62 17.58 -1.58
N ARG A 119 -5.55 17.78 -0.65
CA ARG A 119 -6.08 19.09 -0.28
C ARG A 119 -5.25 19.78 0.80
N VAL A 120 -4.21 19.11 1.32
CA VAL A 120 -3.21 19.75 2.18
C VAL A 120 -2.48 20.80 1.34
N VAL A 121 -2.33 22.00 1.89
CA VAL A 121 -1.65 23.11 1.25
C VAL A 121 -0.46 23.58 2.07
N GLN A 122 0.50 24.21 1.42
CA GLN A 122 1.61 24.86 2.10
C GLN A 122 1.07 25.92 3.09
N GLY A 123 1.50 25.82 4.34
CA GLY A 123 1.06 26.65 5.46
C GLY A 123 -0.07 26.05 6.30
N ASP A 124 -0.67 24.91 5.92
CA ASP A 124 -1.67 24.25 6.75
C ASP A 124 -1.10 23.87 8.12
N LEU A 125 -1.92 24.01 9.16
CA LEU A 125 -1.62 23.45 10.47
C LEU A 125 -2.14 22.02 10.51
N VAL A 126 -1.24 21.06 10.38
CA VAL A 126 -1.53 19.63 10.37
C VAL A 126 -1.43 19.09 11.79
N LEU A 127 -2.47 18.38 12.23
CA LEU A 127 -2.55 17.79 13.57
C LEU A 127 -1.97 16.37 13.55
N LEU A 128 -1.09 16.08 14.50
CA LEU A 128 -0.41 14.81 14.67
C LEU A 128 -0.81 14.11 15.97
N GLY A 129 -0.81 12.79 15.90
CA GLY A 129 -0.99 11.91 17.03
C GLY A 129 -0.45 10.52 16.70
N PRO A 130 -0.49 9.59 17.67
CA PRO A 130 0.20 8.32 17.52
C PRO A 130 -0.36 7.50 16.34
N GLY A 131 0.52 7.07 15.45
CA GLY A 131 0.20 6.33 14.23
C GLY A 131 -0.03 7.19 12.99
N ASP A 132 -0.10 8.52 13.12
CA ASP A 132 -0.23 9.41 11.96
C ASP A 132 1.06 9.43 11.15
N ARG A 133 0.94 9.21 9.83
CA ARG A 133 2.04 9.38 8.89
C ARG A 133 2.15 10.84 8.47
N LEU A 134 3.37 11.37 8.49
CA LEU A 134 3.66 12.71 8.01
C LEU A 134 3.75 12.68 6.48
N LEU A 135 2.79 13.34 5.81
CA LEU A 135 2.72 13.35 4.33
C LEU A 135 3.49 14.50 3.69
N VAL A 136 3.77 15.55 4.46
CA VAL A 136 4.41 16.79 4.03
C VAL A 136 5.44 17.18 5.08
N ASP A 137 6.49 17.90 4.67
CA ASP A 137 7.49 18.39 5.61
C ASP A 137 6.95 19.64 6.31
N GLY A 138 7.43 19.93 7.51
CA GLY A 138 7.01 21.12 8.22
C GLY A 138 7.77 21.42 9.50
N ASP A 139 7.35 22.50 10.16
CA ASP A 139 7.92 22.96 11.43
C ASP A 139 6.86 22.79 12.54
N VAL A 140 7.24 22.17 13.66
CA VAL A 140 6.33 21.89 14.79
C VAL A 140 5.88 23.19 15.45
N ALA A 141 4.57 23.34 15.63
CA ALA A 141 3.94 24.48 16.27
C ALA A 141 3.44 24.16 17.68
N GLU A 142 2.91 22.96 17.89
CA GLU A 142 2.38 22.47 19.16
C GLU A 142 2.99 21.07 19.42
N SER A 143 3.40 20.80 20.66
CA SER A 143 3.92 19.48 21.06
C SER A 143 3.49 19.19 22.50
N ASP A 144 2.90 18.02 22.68
CA ASP A 144 2.58 17.41 23.96
C ASP A 144 3.13 15.99 23.95
N GLY A 145 4.38 15.86 24.42
CA GLY A 145 5.08 14.58 24.44
C GLY A 145 5.36 13.99 23.05
N LEU A 146 5.39 14.81 21.98
CA LEU A 146 5.49 14.35 20.60
C LEU A 146 6.84 13.66 20.33
N GLU A 147 6.80 12.41 19.92
CA GLU A 147 7.96 11.66 19.42
C GLU A 147 7.69 11.23 17.97
N VAL A 148 8.68 11.42 17.11
CA VAL A 148 8.60 11.10 15.68
C VAL A 148 9.67 10.09 15.32
N ASP A 149 9.24 9.00 14.68
CA ASP A 149 10.12 7.98 14.11
C ASP A 149 10.51 8.39 12.68
N GLU A 150 11.80 8.66 12.50
CA GLU A 150 12.43 9.04 11.23
C GLU A 150 13.30 7.89 10.66
N SER A 151 13.22 6.69 11.22
CA SER A 151 14.08 5.53 10.89
C SER A 151 14.05 5.15 9.42
N LEU A 152 12.88 5.27 8.76
CA LEU A 152 12.74 5.00 7.33
C LEU A 152 13.51 5.98 6.44
N LEU A 153 13.90 7.15 6.97
CA LEU A 153 14.55 8.22 6.22
C LEU A 153 16.01 8.40 6.63
N THR A 154 16.30 8.29 7.92
CA THR A 154 17.63 8.54 8.50
C THR A 154 18.40 7.26 8.81
N GLY A 155 17.69 6.13 8.95
CA GLY A 155 18.26 4.86 9.42
C GLY A 155 18.48 4.80 10.94
N GLU A 156 18.19 5.88 11.68
CA GLU A 156 18.27 5.89 13.14
C GLU A 156 16.99 5.30 13.74
N ALA A 157 17.13 4.26 14.56
CA ALA A 157 15.99 3.49 15.07
C ALA A 157 15.26 4.17 16.25
N ASP A 158 15.91 5.12 16.92
CA ASP A 158 15.34 5.75 18.11
C ASP A 158 14.43 6.93 17.75
N PRO A 159 13.18 6.96 18.25
CA PRO A 159 12.29 8.09 18.05
C PRO A 159 12.87 9.40 18.57
N VAL A 160 12.71 10.47 17.78
CA VAL A 160 13.21 11.80 18.13
C VAL A 160 12.10 12.60 18.80
N HIS A 161 12.38 13.13 19.99
CA HIS A 161 11.47 14.03 20.68
C HIS A 161 11.43 15.40 19.97
N LYS A 162 10.22 15.91 19.70
CA LYS A 162 10.03 17.15 18.95
C LYS A 162 9.40 18.24 19.82
N ASN A 163 10.04 19.39 19.84
CA ASN A 163 9.57 20.61 20.50
C ASN A 163 9.03 21.62 19.47
N PRO A 164 8.22 22.61 19.90
CA PRO A 164 7.84 23.71 19.02
C PRO A 164 9.06 24.42 18.42
N GLY A 165 9.11 24.50 17.09
CA GLY A 165 10.23 25.03 16.30
C GLY A 165 11.10 23.96 15.62
N ASP A 166 11.00 22.70 16.03
CA ASP A 166 11.74 21.61 15.39
C ASP A 166 11.15 21.23 14.04
N GLN A 167 11.98 20.68 13.15
CA GLN A 167 11.53 20.22 11.84
C GLN A 167 11.03 18.79 11.90
N VAL A 168 10.03 18.51 11.06
CA VAL A 168 9.52 17.17 10.79
C VAL A 168 9.53 16.88 9.29
N LEU A 169 9.88 15.64 8.94
CA LEU A 169 10.05 15.21 7.56
C LEU A 169 8.85 14.36 7.11
N SER A 170 8.44 14.54 5.85
CA SER A 170 7.50 13.63 5.20
C SER A 170 8.10 12.24 5.09
N GLY A 171 7.26 11.21 5.31
CA GLY A 171 7.68 9.81 5.38
C GLY A 171 7.86 9.30 6.81
N SER A 172 8.05 10.19 7.78
CA SER A 172 8.12 9.86 9.21
C SER A 172 6.75 9.54 9.82
N PHE A 173 6.76 8.97 11.01
CA PHE A 173 5.55 8.62 11.76
C PHE A 173 5.56 9.25 13.15
N ALA A 174 4.44 9.81 13.58
CA ALA A 174 4.26 10.16 14.99
C ALA A 174 4.05 8.87 15.78
N VAL A 175 4.93 8.57 16.74
CA VAL A 175 4.91 7.30 17.49
C VAL A 175 4.43 7.45 18.92
N ALA A 176 4.57 8.64 19.50
CA ALA A 176 4.08 8.97 20.84
C ALA A 176 3.64 10.42 20.92
N GLY A 177 2.76 10.71 21.89
CA GLY A 177 2.26 12.04 22.17
C GLY A 177 1.38 12.62 21.06
N SER A 178 1.07 13.90 21.19
CA SER A 178 0.29 14.64 20.20
C SER A 178 0.95 15.98 19.89
N GLY A 179 0.61 16.55 18.74
CA GLY A 179 1.15 17.84 18.36
C GLY A 179 0.52 18.40 17.10
N ALA A 180 1.03 19.53 16.65
CA ALA A 180 0.64 20.15 15.40
C ALA A 180 1.86 20.76 14.72
N PHE A 181 1.93 20.72 13.40
CA PHE A 181 3.02 21.31 12.64
C PHE A 181 2.51 22.09 11.43
N VAL A 182 3.27 23.09 11.00
CA VAL A 182 2.95 23.92 9.85
C VAL A 182 3.60 23.32 8.61
N ALA A 183 2.81 22.98 7.59
CA ALA A 183 3.31 22.41 6.34
C ALA A 183 4.22 23.41 5.60
N THR A 184 5.51 23.11 5.46
CA THR A 184 6.47 23.98 4.78
C THR A 184 6.79 23.51 3.36
N LYS A 185 6.88 22.20 3.11
CA LYS A 185 7.13 21.62 1.79
C LYS A 185 6.08 20.58 1.45
N VAL A 186 5.43 20.75 0.30
CA VAL A 186 4.31 19.92 -0.17
C VAL A 186 4.55 19.44 -1.60
N GLY A 187 3.87 18.36 -2.00
CA GLY A 187 3.97 17.80 -3.35
C GLY A 187 5.38 17.26 -3.63
N THR A 188 5.90 17.56 -4.82
CA THR A 188 7.25 17.16 -5.28
C THR A 188 8.39 17.69 -4.41
N ASP A 189 8.15 18.71 -3.58
CA ASP A 189 9.18 19.33 -2.76
C ASP A 189 9.35 18.63 -1.41
N ALA A 190 8.42 17.74 -1.05
CA ALA A 190 8.44 16.98 0.20
C ALA A 190 9.58 15.94 0.18
N TYR A 191 10.29 15.79 1.30
CA TYR A 191 11.48 14.94 1.41
C TYR A 191 11.26 13.50 0.94
N ALA A 192 10.21 12.81 1.42
CA ALA A 192 9.92 11.43 1.03
C ALA A 192 9.65 11.28 -0.48
N VAL A 193 9.02 12.27 -1.10
CA VAL A 193 8.72 12.23 -2.54
C VAL A 193 10.01 12.34 -3.35
N ARG A 194 10.90 13.26 -2.96
CA ARG A 194 12.22 13.39 -3.61
C ARG A 194 13.06 12.13 -3.46
N LEU A 195 13.09 11.57 -2.25
CA LEU A 195 13.84 10.34 -1.98
C LEU A 195 13.30 9.16 -2.82
N ALA A 196 11.97 9.05 -2.95
CA ALA A 196 11.34 8.03 -3.79
C ALA A 196 11.64 8.25 -5.29
N GLU A 197 11.65 9.50 -5.77
CA GLU A 197 12.01 9.79 -7.17
C GLU A 197 13.47 9.43 -7.46
N GLU A 198 14.39 9.77 -6.56
CA GLU A 198 15.83 9.47 -6.68
C GLU A 198 16.12 7.95 -6.61
N ALA A 199 15.36 7.20 -5.80
CA ALA A 199 15.51 5.74 -5.66
C ALA A 199 14.79 4.92 -6.74
N SER A 200 13.90 5.51 -7.54
CA SER A 200 13.05 4.76 -8.47
C SER A 200 13.72 4.45 -9.83
N THR A 201 14.35 3.28 -9.94
CA THR A 201 14.58 2.64 -11.25
C THR A 201 13.35 1.80 -11.61
N PHE A 202 12.38 2.43 -12.27
CA PHE A 202 11.19 1.71 -12.75
C PHE A 202 11.56 0.69 -13.84
N HIS A 203 11.36 -0.59 -13.53
CA HIS A 203 11.28 -1.65 -14.53
C HIS A 203 9.81 -1.97 -14.78
N LEU A 204 9.32 -1.73 -16.01
CA LEU A 204 7.98 -2.17 -16.43
C LEU A 204 7.85 -3.69 -16.26
N ALA A 205 6.72 -4.16 -15.70
CA ALA A 205 6.48 -5.60 -15.59
C ALA A 205 6.43 -6.23 -16.99
N ARG A 206 7.21 -7.31 -17.20
CA ARG A 206 7.15 -8.09 -18.43
C ARG A 206 5.88 -8.94 -18.42
N SER A 207 5.22 -9.03 -19.57
CA SER A 207 4.07 -9.94 -19.77
C SER A 207 4.49 -11.02 -20.74
N GLU A 208 4.61 -12.24 -20.25
CA GLU A 208 4.93 -13.42 -21.05
C GLU A 208 3.86 -13.67 -22.14
N LEU A 209 2.58 -13.42 -21.86
CA LEU A 209 1.51 -13.47 -22.85
C LEU A 209 1.71 -12.43 -23.95
N ARG A 210 2.04 -11.18 -23.59
CA ARG A 210 2.28 -10.12 -24.57
C ARG A 210 3.50 -10.41 -25.42
N ASP A 211 4.57 -10.89 -24.80
CA ASP A 211 5.82 -11.25 -25.47
C ASP A 211 5.60 -12.48 -26.37
N GLY A 212 4.80 -13.45 -25.92
CA GLY A 212 4.35 -14.59 -26.72
C GLY A 212 3.55 -14.17 -27.96
N VAL A 213 2.58 -13.27 -27.81
CA VAL A 213 1.81 -12.71 -28.95
C VAL A 213 2.73 -11.93 -29.90
N ALA A 214 3.65 -11.12 -29.37
CA ALA A 214 4.61 -10.37 -30.18
C ALA A 214 5.54 -11.30 -30.97
N ASN A 215 6.05 -12.36 -30.33
CA ASN A 215 6.85 -13.39 -30.97
C ASN A 215 6.06 -14.14 -32.03
N PHE A 216 4.81 -14.51 -31.75
CA PHE A 216 3.93 -15.14 -32.72
C PHE A 216 3.69 -14.27 -33.96
N ILE A 217 3.40 -12.97 -33.77
CA ILE A 217 3.27 -12.00 -34.88
C ILE A 217 4.58 -11.88 -35.65
N LYS A 218 5.72 -11.86 -34.96
CA LYS A 218 7.05 -11.84 -35.59
C LYS A 218 7.29 -13.08 -36.45
N TYR A 219 6.94 -14.27 -35.96
CA TYR A 219 7.07 -15.51 -36.72
C TYR A 219 6.15 -15.54 -37.95
N ILE A 220 4.88 -15.15 -37.80
CA ILE A 220 3.96 -15.03 -38.94
C ILE A 220 4.49 -14.02 -39.96
N THR A 221 4.98 -12.87 -39.50
CA THR A 221 5.54 -11.84 -40.39
C THR A 221 6.71 -12.38 -41.21
N TRP A 222 7.62 -13.12 -40.57
CA TRP A 222 8.73 -13.78 -41.25
C TRP A 222 8.30 -14.88 -42.22
N LEU A 223 7.21 -15.59 -41.92
CA LEU A 223 6.62 -16.63 -42.77
C LEU A 223 5.87 -16.06 -43.98
N VAL A 224 5.22 -14.91 -43.83
CA VAL A 224 4.47 -14.21 -44.88
C VAL A 224 5.38 -13.80 -46.04
N ILE A 225 6.64 -13.42 -45.78
CA ILE A 225 7.59 -12.99 -46.81
C ILE A 225 7.86 -14.10 -47.86
N PRO A 226 8.36 -15.30 -47.48
CA PRO A 226 8.61 -16.37 -48.44
C PRO A 226 7.32 -16.92 -49.06
N ILE A 227 6.21 -17.00 -48.32
CA ILE A 227 4.92 -17.42 -48.88
C ILE A 227 4.43 -16.42 -49.92
N GLY A 228 4.54 -15.12 -49.64
CA GLY A 228 4.17 -14.07 -50.57
C GLY A 228 5.02 -14.12 -51.84
N ALA A 229 6.33 -14.29 -51.72
CA ALA A 229 7.22 -14.49 -52.87
C ALA A 229 6.83 -15.73 -53.70
N LEU A 230 6.49 -16.84 -53.03
CA LEU A 230 6.07 -18.08 -53.68
C LEU A 230 4.71 -17.93 -54.39
N LEU A 231 3.74 -17.24 -53.78
CA LEU A 231 2.45 -16.94 -54.38
C LEU A 231 2.59 -16.05 -55.62
N ILE A 232 3.40 -14.99 -55.54
CA ILE A 232 3.69 -14.12 -56.69
C ILE A 232 4.34 -14.94 -57.81
N PHE A 233 5.35 -15.75 -57.49
CA PHE A 233 6.01 -16.61 -58.47
C PHE A 233 5.05 -17.60 -59.15
N SER A 234 4.19 -18.23 -58.36
CA SER A 234 3.16 -19.15 -58.85
C SER A 234 2.20 -18.45 -59.82
N GLN A 235 1.73 -17.24 -59.48
CA GLN A 235 0.80 -16.48 -60.32
C GLN A 235 1.43 -16.01 -61.63
N ILE A 236 2.69 -15.56 -61.61
CA ILE A 236 3.44 -15.21 -62.82
C ILE A 236 3.58 -16.45 -63.73
N ARG A 237 3.86 -17.62 -63.16
CA ARG A 237 3.97 -18.87 -63.94
C ARG A 237 2.65 -19.30 -64.59
N ASN A 238 1.53 -18.96 -63.98
CA ASN A 238 0.19 -19.22 -64.52
C ASN A 238 -0.26 -18.16 -65.57
N ASN A 239 0.67 -17.41 -66.16
CA ASN A 239 0.43 -16.35 -67.15
C ASN A 239 -0.44 -15.18 -66.63
N SER A 240 -0.40 -14.90 -65.32
CA SER A 240 -1.00 -13.67 -64.78
C SER A 240 -0.09 -12.48 -65.08
N ASP A 241 -0.66 -11.32 -65.38
CA ASP A 241 0.11 -10.07 -65.38
C ASP A 241 0.73 -9.80 -64.00
N PHE A 242 1.86 -9.09 -63.96
CA PHE A 242 2.59 -8.81 -62.72
C PHE A 242 1.73 -8.08 -61.69
N GLY A 243 0.85 -7.17 -62.12
CA GLY A 243 -0.10 -6.49 -61.24
C GLY A 243 -1.10 -7.48 -60.62
N THR A 244 -1.71 -8.33 -61.44
CA THR A 244 -2.65 -9.37 -61.00
C THR A 244 -2.00 -10.42 -60.09
N ALA A 245 -0.72 -10.74 -60.32
CA ALA A 245 0.05 -11.64 -59.47
C ALA A 245 0.25 -11.06 -58.06
N ILE A 246 0.54 -9.75 -57.96
CA ILE A 246 0.67 -9.04 -56.69
C ILE A 246 -0.68 -9.00 -55.97
N THR A 247 -1.76 -8.55 -56.63
CA THR A 247 -3.08 -8.43 -55.97
C THR A 247 -3.61 -9.78 -55.48
N SER A 248 -3.42 -10.85 -56.27
CA SER A 248 -3.78 -12.21 -55.86
C SER A 248 -2.97 -12.70 -54.67
N ALA A 249 -1.65 -12.42 -54.64
CA ALA A 249 -0.80 -12.81 -53.52
C ALA A 249 -1.17 -12.04 -52.25
N VAL A 250 -1.44 -10.73 -52.35
CA VAL A 250 -1.92 -9.92 -51.24
C VAL A 250 -3.24 -10.47 -50.69
N ALA A 251 -4.21 -10.79 -51.54
CA ALA A 251 -5.49 -11.37 -51.12
C ALA A 251 -5.30 -12.67 -50.32
N GLY A 252 -4.40 -13.55 -50.75
CA GLY A 252 -4.06 -14.77 -50.01
C GLY A 252 -3.38 -14.47 -48.66
N ILE A 253 -2.39 -13.58 -48.63
CA ILE A 253 -1.64 -13.23 -47.42
C ILE A 253 -2.55 -12.61 -46.36
N VAL A 254 -3.44 -11.68 -46.75
CA VAL A 254 -4.33 -10.97 -45.81
C VAL A 254 -5.16 -11.96 -44.98
N THR A 255 -5.64 -13.06 -45.60
CA THR A 255 -6.42 -14.10 -44.89
C THR A 255 -5.63 -14.88 -43.85
N MET A 256 -4.29 -14.89 -43.93
CA MET A 256 -3.41 -15.60 -43.00
C MET A 256 -3.10 -14.80 -41.74
N ILE A 257 -3.38 -13.50 -41.73
CA ILE A 257 -3.01 -12.63 -40.60
C ILE A 257 -4.14 -12.66 -39.55
N PRO A 258 -3.87 -13.11 -38.31
CA PRO A 258 -4.91 -13.27 -37.29
C PRO A 258 -5.24 -11.95 -36.61
N GLU A 259 -5.99 -11.09 -37.32
CA GLU A 259 -6.31 -9.72 -36.89
C GLU A 259 -7.00 -9.66 -35.52
N GLY A 260 -7.84 -10.66 -35.23
CA GLY A 260 -8.59 -10.72 -33.98
C GLY A 260 -7.75 -11.00 -32.73
N LEU A 261 -6.54 -11.56 -32.86
CA LEU A 261 -5.77 -12.05 -31.70
C LEU A 261 -5.31 -10.90 -30.77
N VAL A 262 -4.75 -9.83 -31.34
CA VAL A 262 -4.27 -8.67 -30.58
C VAL A 262 -5.44 -7.94 -29.91
N LEU A 263 -6.56 -7.85 -30.62
CA LEU A 263 -7.78 -7.23 -30.09
C LEU A 263 -8.35 -8.04 -28.93
N MET A 264 -8.51 -9.37 -29.11
CA MET A 264 -9.08 -10.26 -28.09
C MET A 264 -8.25 -10.29 -26.81
N THR A 265 -6.92 -10.32 -26.93
CA THR A 265 -6.03 -10.28 -25.75
C THR A 265 -6.12 -8.94 -25.01
N SER A 266 -6.17 -7.83 -25.74
CA SER A 266 -6.37 -6.49 -25.15
C SER A 266 -7.71 -6.38 -24.42
N ILE A 267 -8.78 -6.92 -25.01
CA ILE A 267 -10.12 -6.98 -24.39
C ILE A 267 -10.09 -7.84 -23.13
N ALA A 268 -9.46 -9.02 -23.17
CA ALA A 268 -9.39 -9.92 -22.02
C ALA A 268 -8.72 -9.23 -20.82
N PHE A 269 -7.57 -8.56 -21.04
CA PHE A 269 -6.90 -7.80 -19.98
C PHE A 269 -7.74 -6.62 -19.49
N ALA A 270 -8.34 -5.84 -20.39
CA ALA A 270 -9.19 -4.71 -20.00
C ALA A 270 -10.38 -5.14 -19.14
N VAL A 271 -11.07 -6.22 -19.53
CA VAL A 271 -12.17 -6.81 -18.75
C VAL A 271 -11.67 -7.35 -17.41
N GLY A 272 -10.50 -8.00 -17.40
CA GLY A 272 -9.86 -8.46 -16.17
C GLY A 272 -9.60 -7.33 -15.18
N VAL A 273 -9.06 -6.21 -15.66
CA VAL A 273 -8.84 -5.02 -14.82
C VAL A 273 -10.14 -4.44 -14.30
N VAL A 274 -11.18 -4.32 -15.13
CA VAL A 274 -12.49 -3.83 -14.68
C VAL A 274 -13.07 -4.73 -13.59
N ARG A 275 -12.98 -6.05 -13.76
CA ARG A 275 -13.45 -7.02 -12.75
C ARG A 275 -12.67 -6.94 -11.44
N LEU A 276 -11.35 -6.78 -11.50
CA LEU A 276 -10.51 -6.60 -10.31
C LEU A 276 -10.82 -5.27 -9.61
N GLY A 277 -10.97 -4.19 -10.38
CA GLY A 277 -11.34 -2.88 -9.86
C GLY A 277 -12.71 -2.87 -9.16
N GLN A 278 -13.70 -3.60 -9.69
CA GLN A 278 -14.99 -3.81 -9.02
C GLN A 278 -14.86 -4.55 -7.68
N ARG A 279 -13.80 -5.33 -7.49
CA ARG A 279 -13.46 -6.03 -6.24
C ARG A 279 -12.47 -5.25 -5.37
N GLN A 280 -12.36 -3.93 -5.56
CA GLN A 280 -11.44 -3.05 -4.83
C GLN A 280 -9.95 -3.42 -5.01
N CYS A 281 -9.59 -4.15 -6.07
CA CYS A 281 -8.21 -4.44 -6.44
C CYS A 281 -7.79 -3.50 -7.58
N LEU A 282 -6.96 -2.50 -7.26
CA LEU A 282 -6.46 -1.53 -8.24
C LEU A 282 -5.24 -2.08 -8.96
N VAL A 283 -5.44 -2.55 -10.19
CA VAL A 283 -4.34 -2.98 -11.07
C VAL A 283 -3.65 -1.76 -11.68
N GLN A 284 -2.37 -1.56 -11.35
CA GLN A 284 -1.58 -0.45 -11.89
C GLN A 284 -1.07 -0.72 -13.31
N GLU A 285 -0.77 -1.98 -13.64
CA GLU A 285 -0.26 -2.41 -14.95
C GLU A 285 -1.04 -3.63 -15.47
N LEU A 286 -1.45 -3.62 -16.75
CA LEU A 286 -2.17 -4.75 -17.37
C LEU A 286 -1.40 -6.09 -17.26
N PRO A 287 -0.06 -6.15 -17.46
CA PRO A 287 0.75 -7.33 -17.19
C PRO A 287 0.62 -7.92 -15.79
N ALA A 288 0.29 -7.12 -14.77
CA ALA A 288 0.21 -7.61 -13.39
C ALA A 288 -0.92 -8.64 -13.18
N ILE A 289 -1.96 -8.64 -14.04
CA ILE A 289 -3.01 -9.68 -14.01
C ILE A 289 -2.42 -11.04 -14.35
N GLU A 290 -1.52 -11.09 -15.33
CA GLU A 290 -0.84 -12.32 -15.70
C GLU A 290 0.09 -12.78 -14.57
N GLY A 291 0.85 -11.85 -13.99
CA GLY A 291 1.69 -12.15 -12.83
C GLY A 291 0.88 -12.75 -11.68
N LEU A 292 -0.28 -12.15 -11.35
CA LEU A 292 -1.17 -12.64 -10.31
C LEU A 292 -1.69 -14.06 -10.57
N ALA A 293 -1.91 -14.42 -11.84
CA ALA A 293 -2.38 -15.76 -12.24
C ALA A 293 -1.28 -16.84 -12.12
N ARG A 294 -0.01 -16.45 -11.97
CA ARG A 294 1.15 -17.34 -11.89
C ARG A 294 1.87 -17.26 -10.54
N VAL A 295 1.20 -16.77 -9.50
CA VAL A 295 1.79 -16.65 -8.16
C VAL A 295 1.95 -18.04 -7.56
N ASP A 296 3.19 -18.45 -7.33
CA ASP A 296 3.53 -19.69 -6.62
C ASP A 296 3.76 -19.45 -5.11
N VAL A 297 4.23 -18.25 -4.76
CA VAL A 297 4.52 -17.82 -3.37
C VAL A 297 3.89 -16.46 -3.10
N LEU A 298 3.08 -16.40 -2.05
CA LEU A 298 2.42 -15.19 -1.56
C LEU A 298 3.05 -14.76 -0.23
N CYS A 299 3.87 -13.71 -0.29
CA CYS A 299 4.43 -13.07 0.90
C CYS A 299 3.45 -12.02 1.44
N LEU A 300 2.95 -12.22 2.65
CA LEU A 300 1.97 -11.36 3.29
C LEU A 300 2.60 -10.61 4.45
N ASP A 301 2.44 -9.29 4.47
CA ASP A 301 2.68 -8.51 5.69
C ASP A 301 1.57 -8.81 6.71
N LYS A 302 1.92 -9.08 7.97
CA LYS A 302 0.94 -9.30 9.03
C LYS A 302 0.07 -8.04 9.25
N THR A 303 0.70 -6.86 9.34
CA THR A 303 0.01 -5.63 9.77
C THR A 303 -0.84 -5.08 8.64
N GLY A 304 -2.14 -4.91 8.87
CA GLY A 304 -3.06 -4.36 7.87
C GLY A 304 -3.50 -5.33 6.75
N THR A 305 -2.77 -6.41 6.50
CA THR A 305 -3.18 -7.47 5.53
C THR A 305 -3.90 -8.62 6.22
N LEU A 306 -3.25 -9.33 7.15
CA LEU A 306 -3.88 -10.43 7.90
C LEU A 306 -4.74 -9.91 9.06
N THR A 307 -4.34 -8.77 9.59
CA THR A 307 -4.94 -8.14 10.77
C THR A 307 -5.79 -6.96 10.34
N ALA A 308 -6.95 -6.82 10.97
CA ALA A 308 -7.78 -5.62 10.85
C ALA A 308 -7.17 -4.50 11.71
N GLY A 309 -7.56 -3.26 11.43
CA GLY A 309 -7.23 -2.15 12.32
C GLY A 309 -7.87 -2.35 13.70
N GLY A 310 -7.08 -2.15 14.75
CA GLY A 310 -7.52 -2.23 16.14
C GLY A 310 -7.15 -3.53 16.87
N MET A 311 -7.43 -3.54 18.17
CA MET A 311 -7.26 -4.69 19.06
C MET A 311 -8.54 -4.88 19.86
N ASP A 312 -8.71 -6.07 20.40
CA ASP A 312 -9.81 -6.43 21.30
C ASP A 312 -9.24 -6.75 22.68
N LEU A 313 -9.84 -6.19 23.74
CA LEU A 313 -9.54 -6.58 25.11
C LEU A 313 -10.08 -8.00 25.31
N ASP A 314 -9.20 -8.92 25.68
CA ASP A 314 -9.52 -10.34 25.86
C ASP A 314 -9.94 -10.60 27.32
N GLU A 315 -9.02 -10.41 28.26
CA GLU A 315 -9.25 -10.64 29.68
C GLU A 315 -8.51 -9.62 30.56
N VAL A 316 -9.07 -9.32 31.73
CA VAL A 316 -8.36 -8.60 32.80
C VAL A 316 -8.21 -9.57 33.98
N ILE A 317 -6.98 -9.99 34.21
CA ILE A 317 -6.62 -10.95 35.26
C ILE A 317 -6.12 -10.17 36.47
N TRP A 318 -6.95 -10.02 37.48
CA TRP A 318 -6.60 -9.32 38.72
C TRP A 318 -5.58 -10.13 39.54
N LEU A 319 -4.51 -9.45 39.94
CA LEU A 319 -3.45 -9.95 40.82
C LEU A 319 -3.63 -9.45 42.26
N ALA A 320 -4.30 -8.31 42.42
CA ALA A 320 -4.68 -7.69 43.69
C ALA A 320 -6.18 -7.36 43.68
N GLU A 321 -6.62 -6.46 44.57
CA GLU A 321 -8.02 -6.00 44.57
C GLU A 321 -8.39 -5.37 43.21
N PRO A 322 -9.61 -5.64 42.70
CA PRO A 322 -10.06 -5.07 41.42
C PRO A 322 -10.01 -3.55 41.42
N ALA A 323 -9.38 -2.99 40.38
CA ALA A 323 -9.21 -1.55 40.17
C ALA A 323 -9.75 -1.13 38.79
N ASP A 324 -10.98 -1.55 38.47
CA ASP A 324 -11.64 -1.27 37.18
C ASP A 324 -11.68 0.23 36.88
N GLU A 325 -11.94 1.07 37.89
CA GLU A 325 -11.98 2.53 37.74
C GLU A 325 -10.64 3.11 37.27
N ALA A 326 -9.52 2.61 37.79
CA ALA A 326 -8.20 3.06 37.38
C ALA A 326 -7.88 2.68 35.93
N LEU A 327 -8.23 1.46 35.53
CA LEU A 327 -8.08 0.99 34.15
C LEU A 327 -8.98 1.79 33.19
N ALA A 328 -10.22 2.08 33.59
CA ALA A 328 -11.15 2.92 32.85
C ALA A 328 -10.64 4.35 32.70
N ALA A 329 -10.07 4.93 33.77
CA ALA A 329 -9.51 6.28 33.75
C ALA A 329 -8.30 6.36 32.80
N LEU A 330 -7.36 5.41 32.88
CA LEU A 330 -6.21 5.35 31.95
C LEU A 330 -6.64 5.20 30.48
N ALA A 331 -7.65 4.39 30.20
CA ALA A 331 -8.15 4.20 28.84
C ALA A 331 -8.82 5.45 28.24
N ASN A 332 -9.24 6.38 29.10
CA ASN A 332 -9.98 7.59 28.72
C ASN A 332 -9.19 8.89 28.89
N VAL A 333 -7.94 8.82 29.36
CA VAL A 333 -7.12 10.02 29.61
C VAL A 333 -6.61 10.67 28.33
N ASP A 334 -6.29 9.85 27.33
CA ASP A 334 -5.72 10.30 26.07
C ASP A 334 -6.86 10.71 25.10
N PRO A 335 -6.90 11.97 24.62
CA PRO A 335 -7.88 12.39 23.62
C PRO A 335 -7.65 11.72 22.24
N ARG A 336 -6.45 11.17 21.98
CA ARG A 336 -6.09 10.41 20.78
C ARG A 336 -5.58 9.01 21.16
N PRO A 337 -6.45 8.15 21.74
CA PRO A 337 -6.03 6.87 22.28
C PRO A 337 -5.46 5.97 21.18
N ASN A 338 -4.33 5.31 21.48
CA ASN A 338 -3.77 4.27 20.63
C ASN A 338 -4.67 3.01 20.58
N ALA A 339 -4.34 2.04 19.72
CA ALA A 339 -5.14 0.82 19.55
C ALA A 339 -5.36 0.03 20.87
N THR A 340 -4.40 0.07 21.81
CA THR A 340 -4.54 -0.55 23.13
C THR A 340 -5.58 0.17 23.98
N ALA A 341 -5.44 1.49 24.13
CA ALA A 341 -6.36 2.29 24.92
C ALA A 341 -7.78 2.25 24.32
N GLN A 342 -7.90 2.26 22.99
CA GLN A 342 -9.18 2.08 22.29
C GLN A 342 -9.83 0.72 22.59
N ALA A 343 -9.05 -0.37 22.60
CA ALA A 343 -9.55 -1.70 22.93
C ALA A 343 -10.10 -1.76 24.36
N ILE A 344 -9.38 -1.17 25.31
CA ILE A 344 -9.81 -1.09 26.72
C ILE A 344 -11.05 -0.20 26.84
N LYS A 345 -11.08 0.93 26.13
CA LYS A 345 -12.21 1.87 26.10
C LYS A 345 -13.51 1.26 25.55
N GLN A 346 -13.44 0.28 24.65
CA GLN A 346 -14.65 -0.45 24.22
C GLN A 346 -15.34 -1.18 25.38
N ARG A 347 -14.57 -1.66 26.37
CA ARG A 347 -15.10 -2.26 27.61
C ARG A 347 -15.44 -1.21 28.67
N TYR A 348 -14.65 -0.14 28.74
CA TYR A 348 -14.76 0.96 29.71
C TYR A 348 -14.93 2.31 28.99
N PRO A 349 -16.16 2.66 28.55
CA PRO A 349 -16.40 3.72 27.55
C PRO A 349 -16.19 5.15 28.07
N SER A 350 -16.17 5.35 29.38
CA SER A 350 -16.13 6.66 30.01
C SER A 350 -15.14 6.72 31.16
N MET A 351 -14.57 7.91 31.38
CA MET A 351 -13.82 8.20 32.59
C MET A 351 -14.76 8.12 33.81
N PRO A 352 -14.35 7.48 34.93
CA PRO A 352 -15.19 7.41 36.11
C PRO A 352 -15.41 8.78 36.75
N ASP A 353 -16.51 8.93 37.49
CA ASP A 353 -16.84 10.18 38.19
C ASP A 353 -15.78 10.53 39.23
N GLY A 354 -15.34 11.79 39.25
CA GLY A 354 -14.32 12.28 40.19
C GLY A 354 -12.87 12.05 39.75
N TRP A 355 -12.64 11.33 38.65
CA TRP A 355 -11.30 11.14 38.09
C TRP A 355 -10.95 12.26 37.09
N SER A 356 -9.76 12.83 37.26
CA SER A 356 -9.17 13.78 36.31
C SER A 356 -7.65 13.68 36.38
N ALA A 357 -6.98 13.61 35.23
CA ALA A 357 -5.53 13.54 35.22
C ALA A 357 -4.90 14.90 35.55
N VAL A 358 -3.99 14.90 36.52
CA VAL A 358 -3.12 16.03 36.88
C VAL A 358 -1.92 16.07 35.94
N SER A 359 -1.38 14.90 35.60
CA SER A 359 -0.31 14.75 34.62
C SER A 359 -0.44 13.43 33.85
N THR A 360 0.06 13.42 32.62
CA THR A 360 -0.01 12.26 31.73
C THR A 360 1.34 11.97 31.12
N THR A 361 1.65 10.69 31.00
CA THR A 361 2.83 10.18 30.29
C THR A 361 2.34 9.34 29.11
N PRO A 362 2.46 9.82 27.86
CA PRO A 362 2.01 9.08 26.69
C PRO A 362 2.84 7.80 26.49
N PHE A 363 2.25 6.79 25.87
CA PHE A 363 2.96 5.56 25.55
C PHE A 363 4.08 5.86 24.56
N SER A 364 5.29 5.37 24.85
CA SER A 364 6.42 5.35 23.91
C SER A 364 6.99 3.93 23.86
N SER A 365 7.37 3.47 22.67
CA SER A 365 7.99 2.15 22.49
C SER A 365 9.32 2.01 23.22
N ALA A 366 10.06 3.11 23.41
CA ALA A 366 11.31 3.13 24.16
C ALA A 366 11.07 2.86 25.67
N ARG A 367 10.00 3.47 26.23
CA ARG A 367 9.61 3.29 27.63
C ARG A 367 8.79 2.01 27.85
N LYS A 368 8.04 1.57 26.84
CA LYS A 368 7.07 0.45 26.87
C LYS A 368 5.96 0.59 27.94
N TYR A 369 5.69 1.80 28.43
CA TYR A 369 4.55 2.08 29.30
C TYR A 369 3.94 3.46 29.02
N SER A 370 2.70 3.63 29.44
CA SER A 370 2.00 4.91 29.59
C SER A 370 1.45 5.02 31.01
N GLY A 371 1.16 6.23 31.47
CA GLY A 371 0.56 6.41 32.79
C GLY A 371 -0.04 7.78 32.99
N ALA A 372 -0.75 7.93 34.09
CA ALA A 372 -1.30 9.20 34.52
C ALA A 372 -1.36 9.28 36.05
N ASP A 373 -1.20 10.49 36.57
CA ASP A 373 -1.46 10.82 37.96
C ASP A 373 -2.87 11.41 38.07
N PHE A 374 -3.73 10.79 38.88
CA PHE A 374 -5.10 11.21 39.11
C PHE A 374 -5.29 11.89 40.47
N GLY A 375 -4.23 12.47 41.04
CA GLY A 375 -4.28 13.25 42.27
C GLY A 375 -4.76 12.42 43.47
N PRO A 376 -5.96 12.66 44.02
CA PRO A 376 -6.47 11.88 45.15
C PRO A 376 -6.62 10.38 44.86
N HIS A 377 -6.68 9.98 43.58
CA HIS A 377 -6.78 8.58 43.16
C HIS A 377 -5.42 7.93 42.85
N GLY A 378 -4.32 8.66 43.04
CA GLY A 378 -2.95 8.17 42.89
C GLY A 378 -2.46 8.03 41.45
N SER A 379 -1.22 7.55 41.31
CA SER A 379 -0.56 7.36 40.03
C SER A 379 -0.68 5.92 39.54
N TRP A 380 -1.05 5.79 38.26
CA TRP A 380 -1.29 4.51 37.61
C TRP A 380 -0.51 4.42 36.31
N VAL A 381 0.05 3.24 36.05
CA VAL A 381 0.78 2.93 34.82
C VAL A 381 0.26 1.66 34.18
N LEU A 382 0.25 1.64 32.85
CA LEU A 382 -0.05 0.49 32.02
C LEU A 382 1.11 0.28 31.05
N GLY A 383 1.74 -0.90 31.10
CA GLY A 383 2.95 -1.14 30.32
C GLY A 383 3.33 -2.60 30.16
N ALA A 384 4.47 -2.83 29.53
CA ALA A 384 4.94 -4.18 29.22
C ALA A 384 5.44 -4.92 30.48
N PRO A 385 5.17 -6.24 30.61
CA PRO A 385 5.60 -7.04 31.76
C PRO A 385 7.11 -7.02 32.02
N ASP A 386 7.94 -6.96 30.98
CA ASP A 386 9.41 -6.92 31.09
C ASP A 386 9.95 -5.61 31.68
N VAL A 387 9.14 -4.55 31.69
CA VAL A 387 9.49 -3.25 32.29
C VAL A 387 8.90 -3.09 33.68
N LEU A 388 7.64 -3.51 33.86
CA LEU A 388 6.89 -3.25 35.08
C LEU A 388 6.96 -4.38 36.12
N LEU A 389 7.42 -5.58 35.75
CA LEU A 389 7.56 -6.70 36.67
C LEU A 389 9.02 -7.14 36.79
N SER A 390 9.40 -7.57 37.99
CA SER A 390 10.69 -8.22 38.19
C SER A 390 10.66 -9.66 37.66
N PRO A 391 11.69 -10.09 36.90
CA PRO A 391 11.83 -11.47 36.44
C PRO A 391 11.74 -12.48 37.59
N GLY A 392 11.11 -13.63 37.34
CA GLY A 392 10.93 -14.71 38.33
C GLY A 392 9.81 -14.50 39.34
N THR A 393 9.06 -13.39 39.27
CA THR A 393 7.83 -13.23 40.05
C THR A 393 6.69 -14.07 39.45
N PRO A 394 5.72 -14.58 40.25
CA PRO A 394 4.58 -15.34 39.73
C PRO A 394 3.78 -14.59 38.66
N ALA A 395 3.68 -13.25 38.80
CA ALA A 395 3.02 -12.39 37.82
C ALA A 395 3.78 -12.35 36.48
N TYR A 396 5.12 -12.28 36.52
CA TYR A 396 5.96 -12.29 35.32
C TYR A 396 5.86 -13.62 34.57
N GLU A 397 5.98 -14.75 35.29
CA GLU A 397 5.88 -16.10 34.70
C GLU A 397 4.49 -16.34 34.07
N ARG A 398 3.43 -15.88 34.74
CA ARG A 398 2.06 -15.95 34.20
C ARG A 398 1.91 -15.09 32.95
N ALA A 399 2.45 -13.86 32.96
CA ALA A 399 2.43 -12.98 31.79
C ALA A 399 3.20 -13.59 30.61
N ALA A 400 4.37 -14.19 30.84
CA ALA A 400 5.16 -14.88 29.82
C ALA A 400 4.41 -16.07 29.22
N THR A 401 3.76 -16.89 30.05
CA THR A 401 2.96 -18.04 29.60
C THR A 401 1.81 -17.59 28.69
N ILE A 402 1.11 -16.51 29.04
CA ILE A 402 0.03 -15.97 28.22
C ILE A 402 0.60 -15.35 26.94
N ALA A 403 1.70 -14.62 27.02
CA ALA A 403 2.34 -14.01 25.85
C ALA A 403 2.77 -15.05 24.80
N ALA A 404 3.23 -16.23 25.24
CA ALA A 404 3.59 -17.34 24.36
C ALA A 404 2.41 -17.87 23.51
N THR A 405 1.16 -17.54 23.87
CA THR A 405 -0.03 -17.87 23.06
C THR A 405 -0.28 -16.88 21.91
N GLY A 406 0.59 -15.87 21.73
CA GLY A 406 0.39 -14.78 20.78
C GLY A 406 -0.49 -13.65 21.28
N THR A 407 -0.91 -13.70 22.54
CA THR A 407 -1.72 -12.66 23.18
C THR A 407 -0.82 -11.53 23.66
N ARG A 408 -1.19 -10.28 23.40
CA ARG A 408 -0.46 -9.14 23.94
C ARG A 408 -0.80 -8.98 25.42
N VAL A 409 0.20 -9.01 26.29
CA VAL A 409 -0.01 -8.86 27.75
C VAL A 409 0.57 -7.53 28.20
N LEU A 410 -0.22 -6.79 28.98
CA LEU A 410 0.19 -5.57 29.68
C LEU A 410 -0.04 -5.74 31.18
N VAL A 411 0.64 -4.92 31.97
CA VAL A 411 0.51 -4.90 33.42
C VAL A 411 -0.01 -3.55 33.84
N LEU A 412 -1.10 -3.55 34.61
CA LEU A 412 -1.59 -2.38 35.32
C LEU A 412 -0.91 -2.34 36.69
N CYS A 413 -0.25 -1.22 37.01
CA CYS A 413 0.32 -0.98 38.34
C CYS A 413 -0.27 0.29 38.96
N GLY A 414 -0.54 0.23 40.27
CA GLY A 414 -0.90 1.39 41.10
C GLY A 414 0.17 1.59 42.16
N ALA A 415 0.68 2.82 42.33
CA ALA A 415 1.78 3.13 43.25
C ALA A 415 2.96 2.13 43.14
N ASP A 416 3.36 1.82 41.90
CA ASP A 416 4.44 0.89 41.53
C ASP A 416 4.23 -0.59 41.92
N SER A 417 3.03 -0.99 42.34
CA SER A 417 2.68 -2.39 42.62
C SER A 417 1.77 -2.97 41.53
N PRO A 418 2.01 -4.21 41.06
CA PRO A 418 1.20 -4.82 40.01
C PRO A 418 -0.19 -5.22 40.51
N VAL A 419 -1.22 -4.76 39.81
CA VAL A 419 -2.64 -4.93 40.17
C VAL A 419 -3.36 -5.88 39.22
N ALA A 420 -3.04 -5.85 37.92
CA ALA A 420 -3.67 -6.74 36.93
C ALA A 420 -2.76 -7.04 35.74
N LEU A 421 -2.99 -8.20 35.12
CA LEU A 421 -2.56 -8.48 33.75
C LEU A 421 -3.73 -8.18 32.80
N VAL A 422 -3.51 -7.30 31.83
CA VAL A 422 -4.48 -6.90 30.81
C VAL A 422 -4.08 -7.58 29.51
N THR A 423 -4.89 -8.51 29.03
CA THR A 423 -4.61 -9.28 27.82
C THR A 423 -5.39 -8.72 26.63
N LEU A 424 -4.71 -8.55 25.51
CA LEU A 424 -5.29 -8.02 24.27
C LEU A 424 -5.00 -8.98 23.12
N ARG A 425 -5.98 -9.13 22.22
CA ARG A 425 -5.82 -9.90 20.99
C ARG A 425 -5.84 -8.96 19.80
N GLN A 426 -4.97 -9.26 18.84
CA GLN A 426 -4.99 -8.59 17.55
C GLN A 426 -6.27 -9.00 16.81
N ARG A 427 -7.01 -8.03 16.27
CA ARG A 427 -8.19 -8.34 15.48
C ARG A 427 -7.76 -8.92 14.13
N ILE A 428 -8.17 -10.15 13.85
CA ILE A 428 -7.92 -10.81 12.56
C ILE A 428 -8.98 -10.34 11.56
N ARG A 429 -8.59 -10.18 10.28
CA ARG A 429 -9.58 -9.88 9.24
C ARG A 429 -10.57 -11.04 9.08
N PRO A 430 -11.88 -10.77 8.98
CA PRO A 430 -12.89 -11.83 8.93
C PRO A 430 -12.73 -12.75 7.71
N ASP A 431 -12.17 -12.24 6.61
CA ASP A 431 -11.93 -12.97 5.36
C ASP A 431 -10.53 -13.62 5.27
N ALA A 432 -9.64 -13.39 6.24
CA ALA A 432 -8.27 -13.90 6.20
C ALA A 432 -8.22 -15.43 6.16
N HIS A 433 -8.98 -16.10 7.01
CA HIS A 433 -8.99 -17.56 7.12
C HIS A 433 -9.43 -18.23 5.80
N ASP A 434 -10.57 -17.82 5.26
CA ASP A 434 -11.09 -18.36 4.00
C ASP A 434 -10.16 -18.06 2.81
N THR A 435 -9.55 -16.88 2.79
CA THR A 435 -8.61 -16.47 1.73
C THR A 435 -7.34 -17.32 1.75
N LEU A 436 -6.73 -17.51 2.92
CA LEU A 436 -5.53 -18.34 3.08
C LEU A 436 -5.82 -19.79 2.73
N LYS A 437 -6.99 -20.31 3.12
CA LYS A 437 -7.44 -21.65 2.75
C LYS A 437 -7.66 -21.80 1.25
N TYR A 438 -8.13 -20.77 0.56
CA TYR A 438 -8.23 -20.76 -0.90
C TYR A 438 -6.85 -20.86 -1.54
N PHE A 439 -5.87 -20.04 -1.11
CA PHE A 439 -4.50 -20.09 -1.65
C PHE A 439 -3.83 -21.45 -1.42
N ALA A 440 -3.98 -22.03 -0.22
CA ALA A 440 -3.49 -23.37 0.08
C ALA A 440 -4.08 -24.42 -0.87
N LYS A 441 -5.38 -24.34 -1.19
CA LYS A 441 -6.03 -25.22 -2.18
C LYS A 441 -5.54 -25.03 -3.61
N GLN A 442 -5.06 -23.82 -3.96
CA GLN A 442 -4.47 -23.54 -5.27
C GLN A 442 -2.99 -23.95 -5.35
N GLY A 443 -2.41 -24.49 -4.28
CA GLY A 443 -0.99 -24.84 -4.24
C GLY A 443 -0.06 -23.63 -4.08
N VAL A 444 -0.59 -22.47 -3.68
CA VAL A 444 0.20 -21.26 -3.45
C VAL A 444 0.79 -21.32 -2.05
N THR A 445 2.10 -21.20 -1.95
CA THR A 445 2.82 -21.16 -0.67
C THR A 445 2.65 -19.79 -0.03
N VAL A 446 2.15 -19.72 1.20
CA VAL A 446 2.05 -18.46 1.93
C VAL A 446 3.25 -18.30 2.85
N LYS A 447 3.84 -17.11 2.89
CA LYS A 447 4.88 -16.69 3.83
C LYS A 447 4.40 -15.44 4.58
N VAL A 448 4.63 -15.37 5.89
CA VAL A 448 4.22 -14.22 6.72
C VAL A 448 5.45 -13.43 7.14
N ILE A 449 5.45 -12.13 6.87
CA ILE A 449 6.55 -11.21 7.13
C ILE A 449 6.05 -10.12 8.10
N SER A 450 6.84 -9.79 9.11
CA SER A 450 6.44 -8.80 10.12
C SER A 450 7.66 -8.23 10.86
N GLY A 451 7.55 -6.99 11.33
CA GLY A 451 8.52 -6.37 12.25
C GLY A 451 8.40 -6.85 13.71
N ASP A 452 7.29 -7.50 14.07
CA ASP A 452 7.08 -8.06 15.41
C ASP A 452 7.99 -9.26 15.72
N ASN A 453 8.03 -9.64 17.00
CA ASN A 453 8.69 -10.86 17.46
C ASN A 453 8.18 -12.10 16.70
N PRO A 454 9.07 -12.96 16.17
CA PRO A 454 8.72 -14.20 15.47
C PRO A 454 7.67 -15.07 16.18
N GLU A 455 7.73 -15.20 17.51
CA GLU A 455 6.79 -16.02 18.29
C GLU A 455 5.35 -15.50 18.21
N ALA A 456 5.18 -14.18 18.31
CA ALA A 456 3.85 -13.56 18.22
C ALA A 456 3.26 -13.69 16.81
N VAL A 457 4.11 -13.56 15.78
CA VAL A 457 3.70 -13.74 14.38
C VAL A 457 3.34 -15.21 14.12
N SER A 458 4.10 -16.15 14.70
CA SER A 458 3.86 -17.58 14.59
C SER A 458 2.53 -17.99 15.20
N ALA A 459 2.18 -17.45 16.36
CA ALA A 459 0.90 -17.72 17.00
C ALA A 459 -0.29 -17.25 16.13
N ILE A 460 -0.17 -16.08 15.49
CA ILE A 460 -1.19 -15.59 14.53
C ILE A 460 -1.27 -16.50 13.30
N ALA A 461 -0.12 -16.85 12.70
CA ALA A 461 -0.06 -17.71 11.52
C ALA A 461 -0.63 -19.11 11.79
N THR A 462 -0.33 -19.66 12.97
CA THR A 462 -0.87 -20.94 13.44
C THR A 462 -2.37 -20.85 13.70
N GLY A 463 -2.85 -19.77 14.33
CA GLY A 463 -4.28 -19.52 14.55
C GLY A 463 -5.07 -19.33 13.24
N LEU A 464 -4.40 -18.87 12.18
CA LEU A 464 -4.93 -18.77 10.82
C LEU A 464 -4.80 -20.07 10.00
N GLU A 465 -4.29 -21.15 10.61
CA GLU A 465 -4.07 -22.45 9.98
C GLU A 465 -3.16 -22.37 8.74
N ILE A 466 -2.19 -21.45 8.73
CA ILE A 466 -1.20 -21.35 7.65
C ILE A 466 -0.26 -22.57 7.72
N PRO A 467 -0.05 -23.32 6.62
CA PRO A 467 0.86 -24.45 6.61
C PRO A 467 2.27 -24.09 7.09
N GLY A 468 2.69 -24.73 8.19
CA GLY A 468 3.97 -24.47 8.83
C GLY A 468 4.07 -23.13 9.56
N GLY A 469 2.94 -22.53 9.97
CA GLY A 469 2.88 -21.28 10.73
C GLY A 469 3.63 -21.30 12.07
N ASP A 470 3.94 -22.49 12.58
CA ASP A 470 4.78 -22.76 13.75
C ASP A 470 6.30 -22.61 13.46
N ARG A 471 6.71 -22.59 12.18
CA ARG A 471 8.10 -22.46 11.75
C ARG A 471 8.46 -20.99 11.55
N ALA A 472 8.86 -20.35 12.64
CA ALA A 472 9.26 -18.95 12.67
C ALA A 472 10.77 -18.74 12.80
N VAL A 473 11.26 -17.69 12.16
CA VAL A 473 12.67 -17.27 12.17
C VAL A 473 12.77 -15.79 12.54
N ASP A 474 13.76 -15.45 13.36
CA ASP A 474 14.17 -14.06 13.58
C ASP A 474 15.01 -13.60 12.39
N ALA A 475 14.54 -12.58 11.67
CA ALA A 475 15.20 -12.13 10.45
C ALA A 475 16.62 -11.59 10.68
N ARG A 476 16.97 -11.22 11.91
CA ARG A 476 18.33 -10.79 12.28
C ARG A 476 19.35 -11.91 12.23
N ASP A 477 18.89 -13.17 12.25
CA ASP A 477 19.73 -14.37 12.20
C ASP A 477 19.78 -14.97 10.78
N LEU A 478 19.20 -14.29 9.77
CA LEU A 478 19.24 -14.75 8.39
C LEU A 478 20.67 -14.69 7.83
N PRO A 479 21.10 -15.70 7.05
CA PRO A 479 22.43 -15.73 6.47
C PRO A 479 22.56 -14.74 5.30
N ASP A 480 23.74 -14.11 5.19
CA ASP A 480 24.09 -13.24 4.05
C ASP A 480 24.32 -14.03 2.73
N ASP A 481 24.62 -15.33 2.85
CA ASP A 481 24.85 -16.22 1.72
C ASP A 481 23.53 -16.60 1.03
N VAL A 482 23.42 -16.30 -0.27
CA VAL A 482 22.16 -16.40 -1.03
C VAL A 482 21.61 -17.84 -1.08
N ASP A 483 22.48 -18.84 -1.20
CA ASP A 483 22.05 -20.23 -1.29
C ASP A 483 21.49 -20.70 0.07
N LYS A 484 22.19 -20.38 1.17
CA LYS A 484 21.71 -20.66 2.53
C LYS A 484 20.44 -19.88 2.87
N LEU A 485 20.35 -18.64 2.39
CA LEU A 485 19.15 -17.82 2.57
C LEU A 485 17.96 -18.50 1.89
N GLY A 486 18.13 -18.97 0.66
CA GLY A 486 17.12 -19.74 -0.06
C GLY A 486 16.62 -20.96 0.73
N GLU A 487 17.53 -21.76 1.29
CA GLU A 487 17.17 -22.92 2.12
C GLU A 487 16.34 -22.53 3.35
N VAL A 488 16.74 -21.47 4.07
CA VAL A 488 16.02 -20.97 5.25
C VAL A 488 14.64 -20.43 4.85
N LEU A 489 14.55 -19.69 3.74
CA LEU A 489 13.31 -19.13 3.23
C LEU A 489 12.33 -20.22 2.79
N ASP A 490 12.82 -21.30 2.17
CA ASP A 490 11.98 -22.43 1.74
C ASP A 490 11.47 -23.24 2.94
N ALA A 491 12.34 -23.50 3.92
CA ALA A 491 12.03 -24.32 5.08
C ALA A 491 11.07 -23.65 6.08
N ASN A 492 11.03 -22.32 6.14
CA ASN A 492 10.27 -21.56 7.14
C ASN A 492 9.10 -20.79 6.54
N THR A 493 8.06 -20.55 7.33
CA THR A 493 6.83 -19.87 6.86
C THR A 493 6.73 -18.46 7.44
N VAL A 494 7.26 -18.24 8.65
CA VAL A 494 7.08 -17.01 9.41
C VAL A 494 8.42 -16.31 9.63
N PHE A 495 8.47 -15.01 9.36
CA PHE A 495 9.66 -14.17 9.55
C PHE A 495 9.28 -12.96 10.40
N GLY A 496 9.89 -12.87 11.59
CA GLY A 496 9.72 -11.75 12.50
C GLY A 496 10.94 -10.82 12.52
N ARG A 497 10.76 -9.60 13.02
CA ARG A 497 11.78 -8.53 13.08
C ARG A 497 12.44 -8.24 11.73
N VAL A 498 11.69 -8.34 10.63
CA VAL A 498 12.20 -8.09 9.28
C VAL A 498 12.50 -6.60 9.08
N THR A 499 13.68 -6.29 8.56
CA THR A 499 14.11 -4.93 8.22
C THR A 499 13.69 -4.52 6.80
N PRO A 500 13.73 -3.22 6.46
CA PRO A 500 13.45 -2.77 5.09
C PRO A 500 14.48 -3.22 4.04
N GLN A 501 15.73 -3.44 4.47
CA GLN A 501 16.78 -4.13 3.70
C GLN A 501 16.55 -5.63 3.81
#